data_AF-A0A3M1IQN9-F1
#
_entry.id   AF-A0A3M1IQN9-F1
#
_cell.length_a   1.000
_cell.length_b   1.000
_cell.length_c   1.000
_cell.angle_alpha   90.00
_cell.angle_beta   90.00
_cell.angle_gamma   90.00
#
_symmetry.space_group_name_H-M   'P 1'
#
loop_
_entity.id
_entity.type
_entity.pdbx_description
1 polymer ?
#
loop_
_entity_poly.entity_id
_entity_poly.type
_entity_poly.pdbx_seq_one_letter_code
_entity_poly.pdbx_strand_id
1 'polypeptide(L)'
;MSLFPAFKREGARRAEGSRCRAGLMVGLLCIGAAWSGAAAAGYGIMVSEATAAQAGWRSVVAALQAKHPGSVVFSWARQPEETLPALRASFPRHVCFVARPEEAGREFVARVHRLMRRLDADPYTDALWGILTGYDAACARRIALERDPLIVRKVAAGTEVALEMCEEGVWYSELKPGLMVRKPRGGAAREETVPADTTEALVRTLNEYRPDLFVTSGHATERDWQIGYAYRNGQFRCQDGRLWGVDTRGRRFPVDSPNPKVYLPVGNCLMGHIDRRDCMALAWMNSAGVRQMIGYTVPTWYGYAGWGCLDYFLEQPGRFTFAEAFFANQHALIHRLARFFPEALKSPSEKPGRVPKPPALTAGARAAGLTPTDGRGLLYDRDVVAFYGDPAWEARMAPQPCAWEQTLTEREGVWTLTITPRRGERTFEPINRNGAQRGGRPIVQFLPRRLGPVEIMEGAELQPVVTDDFVLVPLPAQRPVAESYRVVFRELARPATP
;
A
#
# COMPACT_ATOMS: atom_id res chain seq x y z
N MET A 1 -75.59 -5.27 -32.54
CA MET A 1 -75.82 -5.87 -31.20
C MET A 1 -74.82 -7.01 -31.06
N SER A 2 -73.62 -6.72 -30.56
CA SER A 2 -73.18 -7.02 -29.18
C SER A 2 -72.93 -8.53 -28.99
N LEU A 3 -71.77 -9.08 -28.65
CA LEU A 3 -70.52 -8.58 -28.08
C LEU A 3 -69.37 -9.60 -28.38
N PHE A 4 -68.15 -9.08 -28.40
CA PHE A 4 -66.79 -9.69 -28.48
C PHE A 4 -66.45 -10.70 -27.33
N PRO A 5 -65.26 -11.37 -27.29
CA PRO A 5 -64.58 -12.16 -28.34
C PRO A 5 -63.66 -13.34 -27.83
N ALA A 6 -63.09 -14.05 -28.82
CA ALA A 6 -61.70 -14.57 -28.94
C ALA A 6 -61.08 -15.55 -27.92
N PHE A 7 -60.62 -16.71 -28.43
CA PHE A 7 -59.18 -17.03 -28.57
C PHE A 7 -58.98 -18.20 -29.60
N LYS A 8 -58.15 -17.95 -30.62
CA LYS A 8 -57.51 -18.90 -31.59
C LYS A 8 -55.98 -18.79 -31.30
N ARG A 9 -55.05 -19.70 -31.58
CA ARG A 9 -54.88 -20.97 -32.33
C ARG A 9 -53.48 -21.53 -31.93
N GLU A 10 -53.27 -22.85 -31.82
CA GLU A 10 -52.54 -23.75 -32.76
C GLU A 10 -51.16 -23.24 -33.26
N GLY A 11 -50.07 -24.01 -33.36
CA GLY A 11 -49.81 -25.46 -33.31
C GLY A 11 -48.29 -25.74 -33.16
N ALA A 12 -47.83 -26.88 -32.62
CA ALA A 12 -47.60 -28.19 -33.29
C ALA A 12 -46.47 -28.12 -34.37
N ARG A 13 -45.44 -28.98 -34.48
CA ARG A 13 -45.07 -30.32 -33.95
C ARG A 13 -43.59 -30.63 -34.30
N ARG A 14 -42.94 -31.49 -33.49
CA ARG A 14 -42.04 -32.67 -33.73
C ARG A 14 -41.06 -32.65 -34.95
N ALA A 15 -39.84 -33.20 -34.91
CA ALA A 15 -39.40 -34.49 -34.37
C ALA A 15 -37.85 -34.61 -34.32
N GLU A 16 -37.36 -35.57 -33.51
CA GLU A 16 -36.22 -36.53 -33.71
C GLU A 16 -34.93 -36.05 -34.43
N GLY A 17 -33.69 -36.31 -34.00
CA GLY A 17 -33.10 -37.18 -33.00
C GLY A 17 -31.59 -37.34 -33.30
N SER A 18 -30.87 -38.02 -32.41
CA SER A 18 -29.54 -38.65 -32.62
C SER A 18 -28.24 -37.85 -32.31
N ARG A 19 -27.68 -38.26 -31.16
CA ARG A 19 -26.28 -38.69 -30.91
C ARG A 19 -25.12 -37.68 -30.90
N CYS A 20 -24.53 -37.64 -29.70
CA CYS A 20 -23.10 -37.70 -29.42
C CYS A 20 -22.20 -36.56 -29.93
N ARG A 21 -21.84 -35.66 -29.01
CA ARG A 21 -20.44 -35.42 -28.62
C ARG A 21 -20.42 -34.69 -27.28
N ALA A 22 -20.18 -35.45 -26.22
CA ALA A 22 -19.75 -34.91 -24.94
C ALA A 22 -18.36 -34.29 -25.13
N GLY A 23 -18.31 -32.98 -25.33
CA GLY A 23 -17.09 -32.19 -25.26
C GLY A 23 -16.73 -32.02 -23.79
N LEU A 24 -15.87 -32.90 -23.29
CA LEU A 24 -15.21 -32.79 -22.00
C LEU A 24 -14.34 -31.53 -22.02
N MET A 25 -14.89 -30.38 -21.60
CA MET A 25 -14.09 -29.20 -21.27
C MET A 25 -13.35 -29.53 -19.97
N VAL A 26 -12.14 -30.05 -20.10
CA VAL A 26 -11.17 -30.10 -19.02
C VAL A 26 -10.79 -28.65 -18.73
N GLY A 27 -11.56 -28.02 -17.83
CA GLY A 27 -11.13 -26.83 -17.15
C GLY A 27 -9.90 -27.22 -16.34
N LEU A 28 -8.70 -26.86 -16.83
CA LEU A 28 -7.53 -26.77 -15.97
C LEU A 28 -7.85 -25.74 -14.90
N LEU A 29 -8.38 -26.21 -13.78
CA LEU A 29 -8.18 -25.55 -12.50
C LEU A 29 -6.66 -25.50 -12.31
N CYS A 30 -6.08 -24.34 -12.60
CA CYS A 30 -4.79 -23.96 -12.04
C CYS A 30 -5.00 -23.90 -10.52
N ILE A 31 -4.88 -25.06 -9.87
CA ILE A 31 -4.64 -25.15 -8.45
C ILE A 31 -3.26 -24.52 -8.28
N GLY A 32 -3.24 -23.21 -8.06
CA GLY A 32 -2.10 -22.55 -7.47
C GLY A 32 -1.79 -23.34 -6.22
N ALA A 33 -0.60 -23.95 -6.19
CA ALA A 33 -0.13 -24.62 -5.00
C ALA A 33 -0.22 -23.58 -3.87
N ALA A 34 -1.21 -23.76 -2.99
CA ALA A 34 -1.27 -23.06 -1.74
C ALA A 34 -0.04 -23.53 -0.97
N TRP A 35 1.02 -22.74 -1.01
CA TRP A 35 2.16 -22.88 -0.11
C TRP A 35 1.65 -22.63 1.31
N SER A 36 1.09 -23.69 1.89
CA SER A 36 0.83 -23.79 3.31
C SER A 36 2.17 -24.10 3.96
N GLY A 37 2.74 -23.09 4.62
CA GLY A 37 3.97 -23.22 5.39
C GLY A 37 5.09 -22.29 4.98
N ALA A 38 4.86 -20.97 5.01
CA ALA A 38 5.95 -20.06 5.30
C ALA A 38 6.38 -20.31 6.75
N ALA A 39 7.41 -21.14 6.95
CA ALA A 39 8.13 -21.20 8.22
C ALA A 39 8.39 -19.76 8.70
N ALA A 40 7.95 -19.44 9.92
CA ALA A 40 7.89 -18.10 10.47
C ALA A 40 9.15 -17.29 10.12
N ALA A 41 9.02 -16.47 9.09
CA ALA A 41 10.04 -15.54 8.69
C ALA A 41 10.23 -14.56 9.86
N GLY A 42 11.45 -14.43 10.37
CA GLY A 42 11.72 -13.76 11.65
C GLY A 42 10.96 -12.45 11.83
N TYR A 43 10.40 -12.24 13.02
CA TYR A 43 9.65 -11.04 13.39
C TYR A 43 10.39 -10.31 14.52
N GLY A 44 10.84 -9.09 14.26
CA GLY A 44 11.49 -8.24 15.26
C GLY A 44 10.50 -7.27 15.88
N ILE A 45 10.47 -7.18 17.21
CA ILE A 45 9.73 -6.16 17.95
C ILE A 45 10.74 -5.14 18.47
N MET A 46 10.65 -3.92 17.96
CA MET A 46 11.49 -2.79 18.30
C MET A 46 10.77 -1.92 19.33
N VAL A 47 11.35 -1.70 20.51
CA VAL A 47 10.74 -0.84 21.55
C VAL A 47 11.78 -0.06 22.37
N SER A 48 11.51 1.20 22.71
CA SER A 48 12.39 1.94 23.64
C SER A 48 12.27 1.39 25.05
N GLU A 49 13.35 1.42 25.84
CA GLU A 49 13.31 1.01 27.26
C GLU A 49 12.25 1.81 28.04
N ALA A 50 12.13 3.11 27.76
CA ALA A 50 11.13 3.99 28.35
C ALA A 50 9.69 3.55 28.03
N THR A 51 9.43 3.08 26.81
CA THR A 51 8.12 2.55 26.41
C THR A 51 7.86 1.18 27.03
N ALA A 52 8.84 0.28 27.04
CA ALA A 52 8.72 -1.06 27.65
C ALA A 52 8.51 -1.00 29.19
N ALA A 53 9.00 0.06 29.84
CA ALA A 53 8.77 0.31 31.26
C ALA A 53 7.30 0.61 31.60
N GLN A 54 6.49 1.10 30.65
CA GLN A 54 5.08 1.41 30.89
C GLN A 54 4.21 0.15 30.75
N ALA A 55 3.41 -0.16 31.77
CA ALA A 55 2.59 -1.39 31.81
C ALA A 55 1.66 -1.53 30.60
N GLY A 56 1.00 -0.43 30.18
CA GLY A 56 0.14 -0.42 29.00
C GLY A 56 0.89 -0.82 27.73
N TRP A 57 2.05 -0.23 27.47
CA TRP A 57 2.84 -0.51 26.26
C TRP A 57 3.56 -1.85 26.30
N ARG A 58 3.97 -2.30 27.49
CA ARG A 58 4.45 -3.69 27.68
C ARG A 58 3.40 -4.71 27.28
N SER A 59 2.12 -4.44 27.56
CA SER A 59 1.02 -5.31 27.13
C SER A 59 0.83 -5.35 25.61
N VAL A 60 1.25 -4.29 24.90
CA VAL A 60 1.27 -4.24 23.43
C VAL A 60 2.39 -5.12 22.88
N VAL A 61 3.60 -5.00 23.44
CA VAL A 61 4.73 -5.88 23.09
C VAL A 61 4.36 -7.35 23.33
N ALA A 62 3.77 -7.67 24.49
CA ALA A 62 3.33 -9.03 24.80
C ALA A 62 2.25 -9.55 23.83
N ALA A 63 1.33 -8.68 23.39
CA ALA A 63 0.33 -9.05 22.38
C ALA A 63 0.98 -9.42 21.05
N LEU A 64 1.99 -8.67 20.60
CA LEU A 64 2.75 -9.00 19.39
C LEU A 64 3.55 -10.29 19.55
N GLN A 65 4.20 -10.51 20.69
CA GLN A 65 4.92 -11.77 20.95
C GLN A 65 3.99 -12.99 20.92
N ALA A 66 2.78 -12.86 21.48
CA ALA A 66 1.77 -13.92 21.44
C ALA A 66 1.13 -14.10 20.05
N LYS A 67 1.10 -13.05 19.23
CA LYS A 67 0.62 -13.12 17.84
C LYS A 67 1.66 -13.74 16.91
N HIS A 68 2.94 -13.45 17.15
CA HIS A 68 4.09 -13.85 16.33
C HIS A 68 5.08 -14.69 17.17
N PRO A 69 4.81 -15.99 17.39
CA PRO A 69 5.71 -16.88 18.12
C PRO A 69 7.11 -16.91 17.51
N GLY A 70 8.14 -16.90 18.34
CA GLY A 70 9.54 -16.82 17.88
C GLY A 70 10.02 -15.41 17.56
N SER A 71 9.19 -14.38 17.79
CA SER A 71 9.62 -12.99 17.67
C SER A 71 10.73 -12.62 18.66
N VAL A 72 11.63 -11.74 18.23
CA VAL A 72 12.75 -11.24 19.03
C VAL A 72 12.48 -9.80 19.41
N VAL A 73 12.63 -9.46 20.69
CA VAL A 73 12.49 -8.09 21.18
C VAL A 73 13.86 -7.41 21.19
N PHE A 74 13.95 -6.28 20.51
CA PHE A 74 15.12 -5.40 20.47
C PHE A 74 14.75 -4.11 21.21
N SER A 75 15.59 -3.72 22.16
CA SER A 75 15.39 -2.50 22.93
C SER A 75 16.55 -1.52 22.78
N TRP A 76 16.22 -0.23 22.86
CA TRP A 76 17.21 0.85 22.87
C TRP A 76 16.93 1.81 24.02
N ALA A 77 17.99 2.43 24.53
CA ALA A 77 17.89 3.43 25.57
C ALA A 77 17.60 4.81 24.97
N ARG A 78 18.35 5.19 23.92
CA ARG A 78 18.26 6.54 23.33
C ARG A 78 17.71 6.53 21.92
N GLN A 79 18.06 5.50 21.14
CA GLN A 79 18.16 5.64 19.70
C GLN A 79 18.02 4.28 19.00
N PRO A 80 17.08 4.06 18.06
CA PRO A 80 16.87 2.74 17.42
C PRO A 80 18.12 2.15 16.76
N GLU A 81 19.02 3.00 16.26
CA GLU A 81 20.27 2.60 15.63
C GLU A 81 21.23 1.85 16.58
N GLU A 82 21.04 1.95 17.90
CA GLU A 82 21.74 1.13 18.91
C GLU A 82 21.49 -0.37 18.69
N THR A 83 20.37 -0.76 18.08
CA THR A 83 20.02 -2.18 17.83
C THR A 83 20.59 -2.74 16.54
N LEU A 84 21.26 -1.92 15.71
CA LEU A 84 21.73 -2.32 14.37
C LEU A 84 22.56 -3.62 14.37
N PRO A 85 23.55 -3.84 15.27
CA PRO A 85 24.30 -5.09 15.28
C PRO A 85 23.41 -6.33 15.51
N ALA A 86 22.46 -6.22 16.44
CA ALA A 86 21.53 -7.32 16.77
C ALA A 86 20.51 -7.55 15.63
N LEU A 87 20.02 -6.48 15.00
CA LEU A 87 19.16 -6.56 13.82
C LEU A 87 19.88 -7.23 12.64
N ARG A 88 21.15 -6.92 12.40
CA ARG A 88 21.96 -7.58 11.36
C ARG A 88 22.16 -9.07 11.64
N ALA A 89 22.37 -9.43 12.90
CA ALA A 89 22.53 -10.83 13.30
C ALA A 89 21.21 -11.63 13.15
N SER A 90 20.07 -11.02 13.47
CA SER A 90 18.76 -11.69 13.39
C SER A 90 18.10 -11.61 12.01
N PHE A 91 18.41 -10.57 11.24
CA PHE A 91 17.91 -10.23 9.91
C PHE A 91 16.42 -10.58 9.64
N PRO A 92 15.50 -10.10 10.50
CA PRO A 92 14.08 -10.46 10.44
C PRO A 92 13.42 -10.01 9.13
N ARG A 93 12.39 -10.71 8.65
CA ARG A 93 11.58 -10.25 7.49
C ARG A 93 10.60 -9.15 7.86
N HIS A 94 10.13 -9.14 9.11
CA HIS A 94 9.22 -8.12 9.62
C HIS A 94 9.83 -7.40 10.82
N VAL A 95 9.66 -6.07 10.90
CA VAL A 95 10.10 -5.28 12.06
C VAL A 95 9.00 -4.33 12.52
N CYS A 96 8.45 -4.55 13.71
CA CYS A 96 7.40 -3.71 14.26
C CYS A 96 7.96 -2.81 15.37
N PHE A 97 7.95 -1.50 15.14
CA PHE A 97 8.35 -0.47 16.10
C PHE A 97 7.15 -0.12 16.99
N VAL A 98 7.13 -0.64 18.21
CA VAL A 98 6.15 -0.25 19.22
C VAL A 98 6.55 1.09 19.80
N ALA A 99 5.73 2.11 19.55
CA ALA A 99 6.07 3.49 19.89
C ALA A 99 4.90 4.23 20.55
N ARG A 100 5.20 5.00 21.60
CA ARG A 100 4.27 5.99 22.16
C ARG A 100 3.99 7.13 21.17
N PRO A 101 2.82 7.79 21.22
CA PRO A 101 2.57 9.02 20.46
C PRO A 101 3.69 10.06 20.59
N GLU A 102 4.23 10.22 21.79
CA GLU A 102 5.23 11.24 22.10
C GLU A 102 6.61 10.95 21.48
N GLU A 103 6.87 9.72 21.03
CA GLU A 103 8.13 9.34 20.38
C GLU A 103 7.99 9.04 18.88
N ALA A 104 6.76 8.87 18.38
CA ALA A 104 6.45 8.50 16.99
C ALA A 104 6.39 9.69 16.01
N GLY A 105 7.16 10.76 16.27
CA GLY A 105 7.21 11.96 15.43
C GLY A 105 8.01 11.79 14.12
N ARG A 106 8.07 12.84 13.30
CA ARG A 106 8.71 12.80 11.96
C ARG A 106 10.18 12.39 11.96
N GLU A 107 10.93 12.78 12.98
CA GLU A 107 12.35 12.40 13.11
C GLU A 107 12.50 10.90 13.38
N PHE A 108 11.60 10.33 14.18
CA PHE A 108 11.59 8.88 14.43
C PHE A 108 11.26 8.12 13.15
N VAL A 109 10.26 8.57 12.37
CA VAL A 109 9.91 7.98 11.07
C VAL A 109 11.11 7.97 10.11
N ALA A 110 11.83 9.09 9.99
CA ALA A 110 13.01 9.16 9.12
C ALA A 110 14.14 8.23 9.58
N ARG A 111 14.31 8.05 10.90
CA ARG A 111 15.30 7.12 11.46
C ARG A 111 14.93 5.67 11.22
N VAL A 112 13.66 5.31 11.33
CA VAL A 112 13.15 3.97 10.98
C VAL A 112 13.47 3.67 9.52
N HIS A 113 13.12 4.58 8.59
CA HIS A 113 13.46 4.47 7.17
C HIS A 113 14.95 4.20 6.92
N ARG A 114 15.82 4.96 7.59
CA ARG A 114 17.28 4.85 7.42
C ARG A 114 17.85 3.58 8.05
N LEU A 115 17.35 3.18 9.22
CA LEU A 115 17.79 1.98 9.90
C LEU A 115 17.46 0.72 9.08
N MET A 116 16.28 0.71 8.45
CA MET A 116 15.79 -0.41 7.65
C MET A 116 16.36 -0.46 6.23
N ARG A 117 17.38 0.34 5.90
CA ARG A 117 18.17 0.26 4.64
C ARG A 117 19.66 0.13 4.93
N ARG A 118 19.99 -0.55 6.03
CA ARG A 118 21.35 -0.64 6.58
C ARG A 118 21.64 -2.02 7.15
N LEU A 119 20.72 -2.97 7.05
CA LEU A 119 20.96 -4.30 7.57
C LEU A 119 21.90 -5.05 6.62
N ASP A 120 21.82 -4.81 5.32
CA ASP A 120 22.87 -5.16 4.37
C ASP A 120 23.50 -3.94 3.64
N ALA A 121 24.12 -4.18 2.49
CA ALA A 121 24.91 -3.21 1.74
C ALA A 121 24.14 -2.58 0.56
N ASP A 122 23.03 -3.18 0.13
CA ASP A 122 22.24 -2.63 -0.96
C ASP A 122 21.41 -1.42 -0.46
N PRO A 123 20.87 -0.59 -1.36
CA PRO A 123 20.18 0.63 -0.95
C PRO A 123 18.71 0.41 -0.55
N TYR A 124 18.19 -0.80 -0.68
CA TYR A 124 16.77 -1.11 -0.55
C TYR A 124 16.39 -1.32 0.92
N THR A 125 15.08 -1.40 1.15
CA THR A 125 14.57 -1.66 2.49
C THR A 125 14.68 -3.14 2.79
N ASP A 126 15.38 -3.47 3.87
CA ASP A 126 15.80 -4.80 4.29
C ASP A 126 14.67 -5.64 4.93
N ALA A 127 13.63 -4.99 5.47
CA ALA A 127 12.54 -5.66 6.18
C ALA A 127 11.21 -4.91 6.00
N LEU A 128 10.11 -5.65 5.97
CA LEU A 128 8.77 -5.07 6.01
C LEU A 128 8.53 -4.51 7.42
N TRP A 129 8.52 -3.20 7.56
CA TRP A 129 8.42 -2.55 8.86
C TRP A 129 7.13 -1.77 9.08
N GLY A 130 6.80 -1.51 10.34
CA GLY A 130 5.66 -0.66 10.70
C GLY A 130 5.82 -0.05 12.08
N ILE A 131 5.19 1.10 12.31
CA ILE A 131 5.13 1.74 13.61
C ILE A 131 3.78 1.42 14.24
N LEU A 132 3.78 0.61 15.30
CA LEU A 132 2.57 0.28 16.03
C LEU A 132 2.40 1.24 17.21
N THR A 133 1.39 2.11 17.07
CA THR A 133 1.03 3.14 18.03
C THR A 133 -0.50 3.30 18.08
N GLY A 134 -1.00 4.26 18.84
CA GLY A 134 -2.42 4.57 18.98
C GLY A 134 -2.60 5.79 19.86
N TYR A 135 -3.83 6.33 19.96
CA TYR A 135 -4.11 7.48 20.83
C TYR A 135 -3.62 7.24 22.26
N ASP A 136 -3.75 6.00 22.73
CA ASP A 136 -3.17 5.47 23.95
C ASP A 136 -2.72 4.00 23.75
N ALA A 137 -2.20 3.40 24.82
CA ALA A 137 -1.78 1.99 24.79
C ALA A 137 -2.93 1.00 24.55
N ALA A 138 -4.17 1.33 24.92
CA ALA A 138 -5.32 0.45 24.71
C ALA A 138 -5.71 0.41 23.23
N CYS A 139 -5.69 1.57 22.55
CA CYS A 139 -5.82 1.69 21.11
C CYS A 139 -4.72 0.90 20.38
N ALA A 140 -3.45 1.08 20.77
CA ALA A 140 -2.33 0.34 20.18
C ALA A 140 -2.46 -1.18 20.40
N ARG A 141 -2.87 -1.60 21.60
CA ARG A 141 -3.12 -3.02 21.92
C ARG A 141 -4.22 -3.63 21.07
N ARG A 142 -5.30 -2.88 20.81
CA ARG A 142 -6.38 -3.32 19.91
C ARG A 142 -5.86 -3.61 18.51
N ILE A 143 -4.97 -2.77 17.99
CA ILE A 143 -4.32 -2.99 16.68
C ILE A 143 -3.41 -4.22 16.72
N ALA A 144 -2.59 -4.37 17.78
CA ALA A 144 -1.69 -5.51 17.94
C ALA A 144 -2.41 -6.86 18.07
N LEU A 145 -3.62 -6.85 18.63
CA LEU A 145 -4.46 -8.05 18.79
C LEU A 145 -5.24 -8.45 17.53
N GLU A 146 -5.30 -7.59 16.52
CA GLU A 146 -6.03 -7.88 15.29
C GLU A 146 -5.37 -9.05 14.55
N ARG A 147 -6.04 -10.20 14.50
CA ARG A 147 -5.53 -11.44 13.88
C ARG A 147 -6.18 -11.72 12.53
N ASP A 148 -7.46 -11.37 12.39
CA ASP A 148 -8.22 -11.68 11.19
C ASP A 148 -7.70 -10.84 10.02
N PRO A 149 -7.34 -11.47 8.88
CA PRO A 149 -6.91 -10.72 7.71
C PRO A 149 -8.07 -9.89 7.16
N LEU A 150 -7.79 -8.67 6.71
CA LEU A 150 -8.78 -7.82 6.06
C LEU A 150 -8.70 -8.00 4.54
N ILE A 151 -9.76 -8.54 3.95
CA ILE A 151 -9.94 -8.52 2.50
C ILE A 151 -10.86 -7.35 2.13
N VAL A 152 -10.26 -6.30 1.57
CA VAL A 152 -10.94 -5.05 1.19
C VAL A 152 -11.88 -5.30 0.02
N ARG A 153 -13.18 -5.14 0.26
CA ARG A 153 -14.24 -5.22 -0.76
C ARG A 153 -14.96 -3.91 -0.97
N LYS A 154 -15.10 -3.13 0.10
CA LYS A 154 -15.77 -1.83 0.12
C LYS A 154 -14.75 -0.71 0.20
N VAL A 155 -14.60 0.03 -0.90
CA VAL A 155 -13.70 1.19 -0.97
C VAL A 155 -14.50 2.47 -0.87
N ALA A 156 -14.07 3.39 -0.01
CA ALA A 156 -14.59 4.75 0.02
C ALA A 156 -13.45 5.76 -0.14
N ALA A 157 -13.69 6.90 -0.78
CA ALA A 157 -12.66 7.92 -0.90
C ALA A 157 -13.19 9.36 -0.96
N GLY A 158 -12.40 10.29 -0.46
CA GLY A 158 -12.56 11.73 -0.68
C GLY A 158 -11.75 12.25 -1.87
N THR A 159 -11.26 11.36 -2.73
CA THR A 159 -10.53 11.66 -3.97
C THR A 159 -10.81 10.55 -4.98
N GLU A 160 -10.57 10.81 -6.27
CA GLU A 160 -10.79 9.82 -7.31
C GLU A 160 -9.84 8.62 -7.18
N VAL A 161 -10.41 7.41 -7.26
CA VAL A 161 -9.72 6.12 -7.28
C VAL A 161 -10.28 5.22 -8.38
N ALA A 162 -9.49 4.23 -8.82
CA ALA A 162 -9.86 3.29 -9.87
C ALA A 162 -10.92 2.26 -9.41
N LEU A 163 -12.20 2.66 -9.34
CA LEU A 163 -13.28 1.75 -8.94
C LEU A 163 -13.45 0.55 -9.87
N GLU A 164 -12.93 0.60 -11.10
CA GLU A 164 -12.88 -0.58 -11.99
C GLU A 164 -12.11 -1.75 -11.33
N MET A 165 -11.13 -1.46 -10.46
CA MET A 165 -10.31 -2.44 -9.74
C MET A 165 -10.89 -2.85 -8.37
N CYS A 166 -12.08 -2.35 -8.01
CA CYS A 166 -12.72 -2.61 -6.71
C CYS A 166 -13.96 -3.50 -6.87
N GLU A 167 -14.32 -4.36 -5.91
CA GLU A 167 -15.61 -5.07 -5.95
C GLU A 167 -16.79 -4.10 -5.83
N GLU A 168 -16.67 -3.14 -4.91
CA GLU A 168 -17.67 -2.15 -4.57
C GLU A 168 -16.97 -0.88 -4.08
N GLY A 169 -17.53 0.29 -4.39
CA GLY A 169 -17.01 1.51 -3.78
C GLY A 169 -17.72 2.80 -4.15
N VAL A 170 -17.29 3.86 -3.49
CA VAL A 170 -17.78 5.23 -3.68
C VAL A 170 -16.64 6.21 -3.52
N TRP A 171 -16.59 7.25 -4.35
CA TRP A 171 -15.72 8.38 -4.08
C TRP A 171 -16.39 9.71 -4.36
N TYR A 172 -15.93 10.74 -3.65
CA TYR A 172 -16.39 12.11 -3.77
C TYR A 172 -15.25 12.97 -4.33
N SER A 173 -15.54 13.80 -5.33
CA SER A 173 -14.49 14.58 -6.00
C SER A 173 -13.99 15.71 -5.10
N GLU A 174 -12.68 15.77 -4.89
CA GLU A 174 -12.01 16.94 -4.29
C GLU A 174 -11.83 18.10 -5.29
N LEU A 175 -12.04 17.86 -6.60
CA LEU A 175 -11.78 18.82 -7.67
C LEU A 175 -13.06 19.41 -8.29
N LYS A 176 -14.16 18.65 -8.34
CA LYS A 176 -15.42 19.06 -8.98
C LYS A 176 -16.55 19.08 -7.96
N PRO A 177 -17.20 20.23 -7.69
CA PRO A 177 -18.26 20.31 -6.70
C PRO A 177 -19.45 19.42 -7.10
N GLY A 178 -19.93 18.63 -6.15
CA GLY A 178 -21.12 17.78 -6.32
C GLY A 178 -20.90 16.52 -7.16
N LEU A 179 -19.69 16.26 -7.67
CA LEU A 179 -19.39 15.01 -8.36
C LEU A 179 -19.10 13.89 -7.36
N MET A 180 -19.88 12.81 -7.47
CA MET A 180 -19.65 11.54 -6.80
C MET A 180 -19.61 10.43 -7.84
N VAL A 181 -18.83 9.37 -7.60
CA VAL A 181 -18.90 8.14 -8.39
C VAL A 181 -19.13 6.95 -7.48
N ARG A 182 -20.07 6.08 -7.86
CA ARG A 182 -20.40 4.86 -7.13
C ARG A 182 -20.33 3.66 -8.03
N LYS A 183 -19.74 2.57 -7.52
CA LYS A 183 -19.80 1.24 -8.08
C LYS A 183 -20.52 0.30 -7.10
N PRO A 184 -21.77 -0.11 -7.37
CA PRO A 184 -22.41 -1.17 -6.60
C PRO A 184 -21.74 -2.52 -6.93
N ARG A 185 -21.82 -3.46 -5.99
CA ARG A 185 -21.28 -4.81 -6.17
C ARG A 185 -21.88 -5.48 -7.42
N GLY A 186 -21.01 -6.00 -8.29
CA GLY A 186 -21.43 -6.64 -9.55
C GLY A 186 -21.92 -5.67 -10.63
N GLY A 187 -21.85 -4.35 -10.39
CA GLY A 187 -22.23 -3.32 -11.35
C GLY A 187 -21.05 -2.50 -11.87
N ALA A 188 -21.33 -1.63 -12.84
CA ALA A 188 -20.40 -0.64 -13.35
C ALA A 188 -20.38 0.62 -12.46
N ALA A 189 -19.25 1.31 -12.44
CA ALA A 189 -19.14 2.63 -11.82
C ALA A 189 -20.02 3.65 -12.56
N ARG A 190 -20.69 4.54 -11.82
CA ARG A 190 -21.59 5.57 -12.35
C ARG A 190 -21.35 6.89 -11.65
N GLU A 191 -21.37 7.97 -12.43
CA GLU A 191 -21.36 9.33 -11.89
C GLU A 191 -22.74 9.67 -11.32
N GLU A 192 -22.74 10.36 -10.18
CA GLU A 192 -23.91 10.85 -9.47
C GLU A 192 -23.67 12.32 -9.07
N THR A 193 -24.73 13.12 -9.09
CA THR A 193 -24.71 14.50 -8.60
C THR A 193 -25.23 14.55 -7.18
N VAL A 194 -24.42 15.06 -6.26
CA VAL A 194 -24.74 15.25 -4.84
C VAL A 194 -24.56 16.72 -4.45
N PRO A 195 -25.01 17.18 -3.26
CA PRO A 195 -24.68 18.50 -2.78
C PRO A 195 -23.16 18.75 -2.79
N ALA A 196 -22.76 19.99 -3.11
CA ALA A 196 -21.35 20.36 -3.18
C ALA A 196 -20.63 20.17 -1.83
N ASP A 197 -21.32 20.38 -0.72
CA ASP A 197 -20.83 20.02 0.60
C ASP A 197 -21.07 18.53 0.87
N THR A 198 -19.99 17.74 0.81
CA THR A 198 -20.04 16.28 0.93
C THR A 198 -19.73 15.79 2.34
N THR A 199 -19.64 16.70 3.32
CA THR A 199 -19.25 16.37 4.70
C THR A 199 -20.13 15.30 5.33
N GLU A 200 -21.45 15.52 5.35
CA GLU A 200 -22.39 14.57 5.94
C GLU A 200 -22.38 13.24 5.17
N ALA A 201 -22.27 13.30 3.84
CA ALA A 201 -22.22 12.11 3.00
C ALA A 201 -20.97 11.25 3.27
N LEU A 202 -19.80 11.88 3.44
CA LEU A 202 -18.56 11.17 3.79
C LEU A 202 -18.60 10.62 5.22
N VAL A 203 -19.17 11.35 6.18
CA VAL A 203 -19.34 10.85 7.56
C VAL A 203 -20.30 9.66 7.59
N ARG A 204 -21.45 9.74 6.91
CA ARG A 204 -22.36 8.60 6.74
C ARG A 204 -21.68 7.43 6.04
N THR A 205 -20.85 7.70 5.03
CA THR A 205 -20.05 6.65 4.38
C THR A 205 -19.17 5.91 5.40
N LEU A 206 -18.48 6.62 6.29
CA LEU A 206 -17.67 5.97 7.32
C LEU A 206 -18.51 5.19 8.33
N ASN A 207 -19.61 5.76 8.82
CA ASN A 207 -20.40 5.20 9.92
C ASN A 207 -21.34 4.06 9.47
N GLU A 208 -21.98 4.21 8.31
CA GLU A 208 -23.04 3.33 7.81
C GLU A 208 -22.53 2.38 6.72
N TYR A 209 -21.84 2.91 5.70
CA TYR A 209 -21.26 2.08 4.63
C TYR A 209 -20.08 1.23 5.13
N ARG A 210 -19.37 1.71 6.16
CA ARG A 210 -18.29 1.00 6.87
C ARG A 210 -17.25 0.44 5.90
N PRO A 211 -16.53 1.32 5.18
CA PRO A 211 -15.55 0.89 4.18
C PRO A 211 -14.41 0.10 4.83
N ASP A 212 -13.84 -0.82 4.07
CA ASP A 212 -12.63 -1.58 4.44
C ASP A 212 -11.37 -0.79 4.09
N LEU A 213 -11.46 0.09 3.08
CA LEU A 213 -10.42 1.03 2.67
C LEU A 213 -11.01 2.43 2.55
N PHE A 214 -10.35 3.41 3.19
CA PHE A 214 -10.64 4.82 3.00
C PHE A 214 -9.44 5.54 2.37
N VAL A 215 -9.66 6.31 1.29
CA VAL A 215 -8.59 7.04 0.58
C VAL A 215 -8.87 8.54 0.58
N THR A 216 -7.87 9.35 0.89
CA THR A 216 -8.00 10.82 0.85
C THR A 216 -6.79 11.48 0.20
N SER A 217 -7.02 12.70 -0.29
CA SER A 217 -6.02 13.62 -0.83
C SER A 217 -6.44 15.05 -0.49
N GLY A 218 -5.60 16.02 -0.84
CA GLY A 218 -5.88 17.44 -0.69
C GLY A 218 -5.30 18.06 0.58
N HIS A 219 -5.75 19.27 0.91
CA HIS A 219 -5.18 20.06 2.00
C HIS A 219 -5.50 19.44 3.36
N ALA A 220 -4.47 19.30 4.19
CA ALA A 220 -4.61 18.79 5.53
C ALA A 220 -3.51 19.35 6.45
N THR A 221 -3.80 19.37 7.74
CA THR A 221 -2.88 19.63 8.83
C THR A 221 -2.93 18.46 9.81
N GLU A 222 -2.15 18.47 10.89
CA GLU A 222 -2.29 17.47 11.94
C GLU A 222 -3.68 17.49 12.62
N ARG A 223 -4.53 18.49 12.37
CA ARG A 223 -5.84 18.70 13.02
C ARG A 223 -7.05 18.62 12.10
N ASP A 224 -6.85 18.74 10.80
CA ASP A 224 -7.95 18.78 9.84
C ASP A 224 -7.58 18.24 8.47
N TRP A 225 -8.61 17.81 7.74
CA TRP A 225 -8.55 17.51 6.31
C TRP A 225 -9.69 18.27 5.61
N GLN A 226 -9.33 19.08 4.62
CA GLN A 226 -10.28 19.79 3.77
C GLN A 226 -10.74 18.88 2.64
N ILE A 227 -12.06 18.63 2.58
CA ILE A 227 -12.64 17.68 1.63
C ILE A 227 -12.54 18.20 0.18
N GLY A 228 -12.75 19.50 0.00
CA GLY A 228 -12.59 20.18 -1.28
C GLY A 228 -11.18 20.70 -1.44
N TYR A 229 -10.50 20.29 -2.52
CA TYR A 229 -9.20 20.83 -2.89
C TYR A 229 -9.35 22.08 -3.77
N ALA A 230 -10.23 22.03 -4.77
CA ALA A 230 -10.40 23.12 -5.75
C ALA A 230 -11.61 24.03 -5.47
N TYR A 231 -12.41 23.73 -4.45
CA TYR A 231 -13.65 24.45 -4.15
C TYR A 231 -13.98 24.42 -2.65
N ARG A 232 -14.85 25.33 -2.21
CA ARG A 232 -15.32 25.37 -0.82
C ARG A 232 -16.18 24.15 -0.51
N ASN A 233 -15.72 23.34 0.43
CA ASN A 233 -16.43 22.20 1.01
C ASN A 233 -16.24 22.25 2.55
N GLY A 234 -16.82 21.32 3.29
CA GLY A 234 -16.49 21.13 4.70
C GLY A 234 -15.17 20.40 4.90
N GLN A 235 -14.95 19.95 6.13
CA GLN A 235 -13.68 19.39 6.57
C GLN A 235 -13.90 18.31 7.63
N PHE A 236 -12.95 17.39 7.75
CA PHE A 236 -12.82 16.52 8.90
C PHE A 236 -11.89 17.17 9.92
N ARG A 237 -12.18 17.03 11.21
CA ARG A 237 -11.36 17.51 12.32
C ARG A 237 -11.15 16.44 13.37
N CYS A 238 -10.15 16.64 14.21
CA CYS A 238 -9.89 15.78 15.36
C CYS A 238 -9.68 16.53 16.68
N GLN A 239 -9.99 15.83 17.79
CA GLN A 239 -9.77 16.23 19.18
C GLN A 239 -9.99 15.00 20.06
N ASP A 240 -9.19 14.83 21.11
CA ASP A 240 -9.31 13.75 22.09
C ASP A 240 -9.38 12.35 21.44
N GLY A 241 -8.61 12.15 20.37
CA GLY A 241 -8.56 10.90 19.63
C GLY A 241 -9.85 10.55 18.89
N ARG A 242 -10.70 11.54 18.61
CA ARG A 242 -11.98 11.36 17.89
C ARG A 242 -12.05 12.24 16.64
N LEU A 243 -12.74 11.74 15.63
CA LEU A 243 -13.02 12.44 14.37
C LEU A 243 -14.45 12.95 14.30
N TRP A 244 -14.65 14.09 13.65
CA TRP A 244 -15.96 14.55 13.19
C TRP A 244 -15.83 15.38 11.91
N GLY A 245 -16.89 15.37 11.10
CA GLY A 245 -17.05 16.30 9.99
C GLY A 245 -17.62 17.64 10.47
N VAL A 246 -17.18 18.74 9.86
CA VAL A 246 -17.78 20.08 10.01
C VAL A 246 -18.12 20.60 8.62
N ASP A 247 -19.40 20.82 8.36
CA ASP A 247 -19.85 21.32 7.07
C ASP A 247 -19.62 22.84 6.93
N THR A 248 -19.88 23.38 5.74
CA THR A 248 -19.75 24.80 5.39
C THR A 248 -20.68 25.73 6.18
N ARG A 249 -21.68 25.17 6.89
CA ARG A 249 -22.60 25.88 7.80
C ARG A 249 -22.21 25.72 9.27
N GLY A 250 -21.13 25.01 9.57
CA GLY A 250 -20.64 24.77 10.93
C GLY A 250 -21.34 23.62 11.68
N ARG A 251 -22.20 22.83 11.01
CA ARG A 251 -22.82 21.65 11.62
C ARG A 251 -21.78 20.56 11.80
N ARG A 252 -21.81 19.89 12.95
CA ARG A 252 -20.87 18.82 13.31
C ARG A 252 -21.50 17.45 13.15
N PHE A 253 -20.75 16.51 12.58
CA PHE A 253 -21.18 15.13 12.35
C PHE A 253 -20.14 14.17 12.95
N PRO A 254 -20.45 13.45 14.04
CA PRO A 254 -19.47 12.57 14.67
C PRO A 254 -19.13 11.38 13.77
N VAL A 255 -17.86 10.96 13.78
CA VAL A 255 -17.42 9.73 13.12
C VAL A 255 -17.22 8.64 14.18
N ASP A 256 -18.01 7.58 14.07
CA ASP A 256 -17.90 6.36 14.86
C ASP A 256 -17.93 5.16 13.91
N SER A 257 -16.74 4.72 13.52
CA SER A 257 -16.54 3.70 12.49
C SER A 257 -15.58 2.63 13.00
N PRO A 258 -16.01 1.78 13.95
CA PRO A 258 -15.10 0.88 14.66
C PRO A 258 -14.64 -0.33 13.83
N ASN A 259 -15.25 -0.58 12.65
CA ASN A 259 -14.87 -1.70 11.80
C ASN A 259 -13.37 -1.61 11.41
N PRO A 260 -12.62 -2.72 11.42
CA PRO A 260 -11.25 -2.75 10.93
C PRO A 260 -11.19 -2.18 9.50
N LYS A 261 -10.23 -1.30 9.26
CA LYS A 261 -10.00 -0.72 7.93
C LYS A 261 -8.56 -0.29 7.72
N VAL A 262 -8.21 -0.09 6.46
CA VAL A 262 -6.97 0.56 6.02
C VAL A 262 -7.28 2.02 5.65
N TYR A 263 -6.39 2.96 5.99
CA TYR A 263 -6.51 4.36 5.60
C TYR A 263 -5.30 4.84 4.77
N LEU A 264 -5.59 5.43 3.61
CA LEU A 264 -4.61 5.89 2.63
C LEU A 264 -4.78 7.40 2.36
N PRO A 265 -4.19 8.28 3.19
CA PRO A 265 -4.09 9.72 2.91
C PRO A 265 -2.98 10.01 1.90
N VAL A 266 -3.12 9.49 0.67
CA VAL A 266 -2.07 9.40 -0.36
C VAL A 266 -1.51 10.74 -0.83
N GLY A 267 -2.34 11.79 -0.79
CA GLY A 267 -1.99 13.13 -1.23
C GLY A 267 -2.07 14.19 -0.14
N ASN A 268 -2.38 13.81 1.10
CA ASN A 268 -2.55 14.76 2.19
C ASN A 268 -1.23 15.13 2.85
N CYS A 269 -1.07 16.43 3.13
CA CYS A 269 -0.02 16.94 4.02
C CYS A 269 -0.25 16.45 5.46
N LEU A 270 0.83 16.12 6.17
CA LEU A 270 0.85 15.98 7.63
C LEU A 270 -0.09 14.91 8.24
N MET A 271 -0.80 14.10 7.43
CA MET A 271 -1.68 13.04 7.93
C MET A 271 -0.96 11.89 8.62
N GLY A 272 0.33 11.73 8.36
CA GLY A 272 1.19 10.82 9.12
C GLY A 272 1.98 11.50 10.22
N HIS A 273 1.79 12.80 10.49
CA HIS A 273 2.58 13.49 11.51
C HIS A 273 1.91 13.41 12.88
N ILE A 274 2.57 12.71 13.82
CA ILE A 274 2.22 12.73 15.24
C ILE A 274 3.09 13.81 15.90
N ASP A 275 2.57 15.05 15.92
CA ASP A 275 3.22 16.17 16.60
C ASP A 275 2.85 16.24 18.09
N ARG A 276 1.64 15.78 18.42
CA ARG A 276 1.11 15.53 19.76
C ARG A 276 -0.05 14.55 19.65
N ARG A 277 -0.59 14.15 20.81
CA ARG A 277 -1.65 13.13 20.91
C ARG A 277 -2.93 13.48 20.14
N ASP A 278 -3.31 14.76 20.09
CA ASP A 278 -4.49 15.21 19.37
C ASP A 278 -4.22 15.44 17.89
N CYS A 279 -3.88 14.39 17.15
CA CYS A 279 -3.68 14.47 15.70
C CYS A 279 -4.59 13.53 14.91
N MET A 280 -4.76 13.84 13.62
CA MET A 280 -5.61 13.09 12.71
C MET A 280 -5.19 11.61 12.63
N ALA A 281 -3.89 11.30 12.58
CA ALA A 281 -3.40 9.91 12.54
C ALA A 281 -3.96 9.08 13.71
N LEU A 282 -3.83 9.59 14.94
CA LEU A 282 -4.28 8.89 16.14
C LEU A 282 -5.80 8.87 16.26
N ALA A 283 -6.49 9.91 15.79
CA ALA A 283 -7.95 9.94 15.76
C ALA A 283 -8.52 8.91 14.75
N TRP A 284 -7.90 8.75 13.59
CA TRP A 284 -8.23 7.70 12.61
C TRP A 284 -8.06 6.29 13.19
N MET A 285 -6.95 6.03 13.89
CA MET A 285 -6.71 4.76 14.59
C MET A 285 -7.72 4.50 15.71
N ASN A 286 -8.12 5.55 16.43
CA ASN A 286 -8.93 5.40 17.63
C ASN A 286 -10.44 5.36 17.35
N SER A 287 -11.02 6.35 16.67
CA SER A 287 -12.48 6.44 16.45
C SER A 287 -12.95 5.93 15.10
N ALA A 288 -12.05 5.78 14.12
CA ALA A 288 -12.39 5.28 12.80
C ALA A 288 -11.79 3.89 12.50
N GLY A 289 -11.36 3.14 13.51
CA GLY A 289 -11.08 1.70 13.38
C GLY A 289 -9.89 1.35 12.47
N VAL A 290 -9.01 2.31 12.15
CA VAL A 290 -7.85 2.06 11.30
C VAL A 290 -6.88 1.08 11.97
N ARG A 291 -6.45 0.07 11.22
CA ARG A 291 -5.46 -0.94 11.64
C ARG A 291 -4.11 -0.77 10.97
N GLN A 292 -4.12 -0.32 9.71
CA GLN A 292 -2.94 0.13 9.01
C GLN A 292 -3.21 1.44 8.26
N MET A 293 -2.22 2.32 8.24
CA MET A 293 -2.27 3.51 7.40
C MET A 293 -0.87 3.95 7.00
N ILE A 294 -0.79 4.68 5.89
CA ILE A 294 0.38 5.50 5.58
C ILE A 294 0.09 6.97 5.87
N GLY A 295 1.10 7.83 5.82
CA GLY A 295 0.88 9.26 5.74
C GLY A 295 2.16 10.07 5.71
N TYR A 296 2.14 11.21 5.01
CA TYR A 296 3.26 12.14 5.04
C TYR A 296 3.38 12.77 6.43
N THR A 297 4.60 12.79 6.96
CA THR A 297 4.96 13.49 8.21
C THR A 297 5.30 14.97 7.98
N VAL A 298 5.26 15.42 6.73
CA VAL A 298 5.63 16.76 6.25
C VAL A 298 4.60 17.24 5.21
N PRO A 299 4.58 18.53 4.84
CA PRO A 299 3.78 19.00 3.71
C PRO A 299 4.24 18.36 2.39
N THR A 300 3.37 17.62 1.71
CA THR A 300 3.75 16.92 0.48
C THR A 300 3.57 17.79 -0.77
N TRP A 301 4.42 17.59 -1.78
CA TRP A 301 4.35 18.29 -3.06
C TRP A 301 4.72 17.39 -4.24
N TYR A 302 5.59 16.39 -4.04
CA TYR A 302 6.00 15.47 -5.12
C TYR A 302 5.08 14.26 -5.23
N GLY A 303 4.76 13.61 -4.11
CA GLY A 303 3.66 12.66 -4.04
C GLY A 303 4.00 11.20 -4.39
N TYR A 304 5.23 10.89 -4.77
CA TYR A 304 5.64 9.56 -5.24
C TYR A 304 5.41 8.45 -4.19
N ALA A 305 5.76 8.72 -2.93
CA ALA A 305 5.67 7.72 -1.85
C ALA A 305 4.22 7.46 -1.39
N GLY A 306 3.35 8.46 -1.50
CA GLY A 306 1.93 8.36 -1.14
C GLY A 306 1.06 7.80 -2.26
N TRP A 307 0.94 8.54 -3.38
CA TRP A 307 0.12 8.15 -4.53
C TRP A 307 0.52 6.82 -5.15
N GLY A 308 1.81 6.48 -5.08
CA GLY A 308 2.32 5.20 -5.56
C GLY A 308 1.80 3.98 -4.83
N CYS A 309 1.27 4.14 -3.62
CA CYS A 309 0.64 3.02 -2.93
C CYS A 309 -0.65 2.59 -3.62
N LEU A 310 -1.35 3.47 -4.36
CA LEU A 310 -2.55 3.06 -5.13
C LEU A 310 -2.18 2.13 -6.29
N ASP A 311 -1.03 2.36 -6.93
CA ASP A 311 -0.53 1.58 -8.07
C ASP A 311 -0.27 0.11 -7.69
N TYR A 312 0.30 -0.12 -6.51
CA TYR A 312 0.54 -1.48 -6.00
C TYR A 312 -0.67 -2.04 -5.23
N PHE A 313 -1.31 -1.26 -4.35
CA PHE A 313 -2.33 -1.80 -3.46
C PHE A 313 -3.70 -1.93 -4.14
N LEU A 314 -4.18 -0.85 -4.75
CA LEU A 314 -5.54 -0.77 -5.30
C LEU A 314 -5.59 -1.27 -6.75
N GLU A 315 -4.56 -0.97 -7.54
CA GLU A 315 -4.54 -1.21 -9.00
C GLU A 315 -3.91 -2.55 -9.39
N GLN A 316 -3.39 -3.29 -8.41
CA GLN A 316 -3.02 -4.70 -8.52
C GLN A 316 -3.76 -5.53 -7.46
N PRO A 317 -5.11 -5.55 -7.52
CA PRO A 317 -5.95 -6.03 -6.44
C PRO A 317 -5.71 -7.51 -6.12
N GLY A 318 -5.46 -7.80 -4.84
CA GLY A 318 -5.15 -9.14 -4.33
C GLY A 318 -3.67 -9.51 -4.40
N ARG A 319 -2.84 -8.78 -5.14
CA ARG A 319 -1.42 -9.12 -5.31
C ARG A 319 -0.59 -8.88 -4.05
N PHE A 320 -0.76 -7.72 -3.45
CA PHE A 320 0.05 -7.28 -2.32
C PHE A 320 -0.81 -7.09 -1.06
N THR A 321 -0.24 -7.38 0.11
CA THR A 321 -0.71 -6.75 1.35
C THR A 321 -0.47 -5.26 1.25
N PHE A 322 -1.15 -4.49 2.09
CA PHE A 322 -0.90 -3.07 2.15
C PHE A 322 0.55 -2.75 2.57
N ALA A 323 1.13 -3.53 3.49
CA ALA A 323 2.55 -3.44 3.82
C ALA A 323 3.42 -3.71 2.59
N GLU A 324 3.25 -4.86 1.92
CA GLU A 324 3.97 -5.22 0.70
C GLU A 324 3.86 -4.14 -0.38
N ALA A 325 2.67 -3.54 -0.58
CA ALA A 325 2.45 -2.46 -1.53
C ALA A 325 3.20 -1.16 -1.17
N PHE A 326 3.24 -0.80 0.12
CA PHE A 326 4.06 0.31 0.60
C PHE A 326 5.54 0.06 0.33
N PHE A 327 6.04 -1.15 0.61
CA PHE A 327 7.44 -1.51 0.42
C PHE A 327 7.84 -1.60 -1.05
N ALA A 328 7.01 -2.21 -1.90
CA ALA A 328 7.21 -2.19 -3.34
C ALA A 328 7.30 -0.75 -3.88
N ASN A 329 6.48 0.18 -3.37
CA ASN A 329 6.57 1.58 -3.73
C ASN A 329 7.86 2.27 -3.23
N GLN A 330 8.34 1.92 -2.04
CA GLN A 330 9.63 2.41 -1.54
C GLN A 330 10.78 1.86 -2.38
N HIS A 331 10.77 0.57 -2.73
CA HIS A 331 11.78 -0.03 -3.60
C HIS A 331 11.76 0.59 -4.99
N ALA A 332 10.59 0.93 -5.54
CA ALA A 332 10.46 1.70 -6.77
C ALA A 332 11.11 3.09 -6.68
N LEU A 333 10.88 3.82 -5.58
CA LEU A 333 11.48 5.13 -5.32
C LEU A 333 13.01 5.02 -5.24
N ILE A 334 13.51 4.07 -4.45
CA ILE A 334 14.95 3.82 -4.28
C ILE A 334 15.59 3.38 -5.59
N HIS A 335 14.95 2.50 -6.36
CA HIS A 335 15.44 2.09 -7.67
C HIS A 335 15.60 3.29 -8.61
N ARG A 336 14.59 4.19 -8.64
CA ARG A 336 14.65 5.41 -9.47
C ARG A 336 15.78 6.34 -9.02
N LEU A 337 16.01 6.50 -7.71
CA LEU A 337 17.16 7.23 -7.18
C LEU A 337 18.49 6.57 -7.54
N ALA A 338 18.64 5.26 -7.34
CA ALA A 338 19.87 4.53 -7.62
C ALA A 338 20.25 4.59 -9.11
N ARG A 339 19.24 4.44 -9.99
CA ARG A 339 19.44 4.43 -11.43
C ARG A 339 19.76 5.80 -12.01
N PHE A 340 19.10 6.85 -11.53
CA PHE A 340 19.13 8.16 -12.18
C PHE A 340 19.84 9.26 -11.37
N PHE A 341 19.97 9.09 -10.05
CA PHE A 341 20.57 10.05 -9.12
C PHE A 341 21.46 9.37 -8.04
N PRO A 342 22.40 8.48 -8.41
CA PRO A 342 23.12 7.63 -7.46
C PRO A 342 23.90 8.39 -6.37
N GLU A 343 24.55 9.51 -6.73
CA GLU A 343 25.29 10.32 -5.75
C GLU A 343 24.36 11.00 -4.73
N ALA A 344 23.14 11.33 -5.16
CA ALA A 344 22.15 11.94 -4.27
C ALA A 344 21.57 10.91 -3.30
N LEU A 345 21.40 9.66 -3.72
CA LEU A 345 20.96 8.56 -2.87
C LEU A 345 21.91 8.35 -1.68
N LYS A 346 23.23 8.45 -1.90
CA LYS A 346 24.28 8.31 -0.88
C LYS A 346 24.28 9.44 0.15
N SER A 347 23.67 10.59 -0.15
CA SER A 347 23.67 11.76 0.72
C SER A 347 22.43 11.74 1.63
N PRO A 348 22.57 11.50 2.95
CA PRO A 348 21.43 11.54 3.86
C PRO A 348 20.91 12.97 3.98
N SER A 349 19.59 13.13 4.03
CA SER A 349 19.02 14.42 4.44
C SER A 349 19.26 14.63 5.94
N GLU A 350 19.80 15.76 6.35
CA GLU A 350 19.93 16.07 7.78
C GLU A 350 18.57 16.17 8.49
N LYS A 351 17.53 16.64 7.78
CA LYS A 351 16.18 16.83 8.32
C LYS A 351 15.11 16.19 7.41
N PRO A 352 14.08 15.52 7.96
CA PRO A 352 12.98 14.97 7.18
C PRO A 352 12.32 16.06 6.31
N GLY A 353 12.13 15.78 5.02
CA GLY A 353 11.47 16.71 4.10
C GLY A 353 12.26 17.99 3.80
N ARG A 354 13.59 18.00 3.99
CA ARG A 354 14.44 19.13 3.62
C ARG A 354 15.50 18.73 2.60
N VAL A 355 15.24 19.04 1.33
CA VAL A 355 16.22 18.88 0.24
C VAL A 355 16.59 20.27 -0.28
N PRO A 356 17.70 20.86 0.20
CA PRO A 356 18.02 22.28 -0.05
C PRO A 356 18.47 22.54 -1.49
N LYS A 357 19.11 21.57 -2.14
CA LYS A 357 19.55 21.69 -3.54
C LYS A 357 19.06 20.50 -4.34
N PRO A 358 18.49 20.69 -5.54
CA PRO A 358 18.23 19.61 -6.47
C PRO A 358 19.53 18.85 -6.81
N PRO A 359 19.47 17.52 -7.00
CA PRO A 359 20.64 16.76 -7.42
C PRO A 359 21.04 17.09 -8.87
N ALA A 360 22.31 16.88 -9.18
CA ALA A 360 22.80 16.99 -10.55
C ALA A 360 22.15 15.94 -11.44
N LEU A 361 21.82 16.34 -12.68
CA LEU A 361 21.16 15.47 -13.64
C LEU A 361 22.19 14.59 -14.35
N THR A 362 22.01 13.27 -14.30
CA THR A 362 22.83 12.31 -15.05
C THR A 362 22.40 12.22 -16.51
N ALA A 363 23.24 11.64 -17.37
CA ALA A 363 22.87 11.37 -18.77
C ALA A 363 21.66 10.42 -18.86
N GLY A 364 21.63 9.38 -18.02
CA GLY A 364 20.51 8.45 -17.93
C GLY A 364 19.22 9.12 -17.47
N ALA A 365 19.29 10.04 -16.50
CA ALA A 365 18.13 10.80 -16.05
C ALA A 365 17.55 11.68 -17.16
N ARG A 366 18.41 12.36 -17.94
CA ARG A 366 17.99 13.11 -19.14
C ARG A 366 17.30 12.23 -20.17
N ALA A 367 17.89 11.08 -20.48
CA ALA A 367 17.33 10.13 -21.45
C ALA A 367 15.96 9.57 -21.00
N ALA A 368 15.74 9.46 -19.69
CA ALA A 368 14.46 9.05 -19.11
C ALA A 368 13.45 10.20 -18.93
N GLY A 369 13.75 11.41 -19.43
CA GLY A 369 12.85 12.57 -19.32
C GLY A 369 12.73 13.16 -17.91
N LEU A 370 13.67 12.84 -17.02
CA LEU A 370 13.68 13.35 -15.64
C LEU A 370 14.30 14.73 -15.55
N THR A 371 13.84 15.49 -14.56
CA THR A 371 14.34 16.82 -14.23
C THR A 371 15.08 16.82 -12.89
N PRO A 372 15.87 17.86 -12.56
CA PRO A 372 16.41 18.03 -11.22
C PRO A 372 15.31 18.08 -10.14
N THR A 373 14.12 18.59 -10.48
CA THR A 373 12.96 18.62 -9.59
C THR A 373 12.47 17.21 -9.25
N ASP A 374 12.52 16.27 -10.19
CA ASP A 374 12.20 14.86 -9.92
C ASP A 374 13.18 14.24 -8.92
N GLY A 375 14.48 14.46 -9.12
CA GLY A 375 15.49 14.00 -8.17
C GLY A 375 15.29 14.61 -6.78
N ARG A 376 14.94 15.90 -6.70
CA ARG A 376 14.61 16.58 -5.43
C ARG A 376 13.38 15.96 -4.76
N GLY A 377 12.34 15.67 -5.54
CA GLY A 377 11.09 15.12 -5.06
C GLY A 377 11.23 13.69 -4.54
N LEU A 378 11.99 12.86 -5.25
CA LEU A 378 12.29 11.49 -4.80
C LEU A 378 13.05 11.49 -3.46
N LEU A 379 14.06 12.36 -3.32
CA LEU A 379 14.79 12.52 -2.05
C LEU A 379 13.91 13.07 -0.93
N TYR A 380 12.97 13.96 -1.28
CA TYR A 380 12.03 14.55 -0.35
C TYR A 380 11.13 13.47 0.26
N ASP A 381 10.60 12.58 -0.58
CA ASP A 381 9.64 11.54 -0.19
C ASP A 381 10.27 10.34 0.52
N ARG A 382 11.56 10.05 0.23
CA ARG A 382 12.28 8.82 0.65
C ARG A 382 12.14 8.47 2.14
N ASP A 383 12.17 9.47 3.02
CA ASP A 383 12.31 9.27 4.47
C ASP A 383 11.12 9.84 5.27
N VAL A 384 10.02 10.24 4.64
CA VAL A 384 9.00 11.09 5.30
C VAL A 384 7.59 10.49 5.38
N VAL A 385 7.32 9.38 4.69
CA VAL A 385 6.02 8.70 4.78
C VAL A 385 6.08 7.64 5.87
N ALA A 386 5.26 7.79 6.90
CA ALA A 386 5.11 6.77 7.93
C ALA A 386 4.26 5.62 7.41
N PHE A 387 4.57 4.40 7.87
CA PHE A 387 3.65 3.26 7.84
C PHE A 387 3.29 2.92 9.29
N TYR A 388 2.01 2.99 9.61
CA TYR A 388 1.48 2.68 10.93
C TYR A 388 0.72 1.36 10.91
N GLY A 389 0.90 0.55 11.95
CA GLY A 389 0.27 -0.77 12.12
C GLY A 389 1.28 -1.91 12.24
N ASP A 390 0.79 -3.12 12.49
CA ASP A 390 1.59 -4.34 12.47
C ASP A 390 1.95 -4.69 11.02
N PRO A 391 3.23 -4.71 10.61
CA PRO A 391 3.62 -4.99 9.23
C PRO A 391 3.31 -6.41 8.75
N ALA A 392 3.08 -7.35 9.66
CA ALA A 392 2.70 -8.72 9.32
C ALA A 392 1.17 -8.95 9.36
N TRP A 393 0.37 -7.95 9.74
CA TRP A 393 -1.09 -8.07 9.61
C TRP A 393 -1.49 -7.93 8.14
N GLU A 394 -2.23 -8.90 7.63
CA GLU A 394 -2.60 -8.95 6.23
C GLU A 394 -3.87 -8.14 5.95
N ALA A 395 -3.70 -7.00 5.27
CA ALA A 395 -4.77 -6.33 4.56
C ALA A 395 -4.51 -6.42 3.06
N ARG A 396 -5.41 -7.02 2.29
CA ARG A 396 -5.31 -7.18 0.83
C ARG A 396 -6.59 -6.69 0.16
N MET A 397 -6.49 -6.11 -1.03
CA MET A 397 -7.66 -5.94 -1.90
C MET A 397 -8.27 -7.30 -2.24
N ALA A 398 -9.59 -7.38 -2.38
CA ALA A 398 -10.22 -8.56 -2.95
C ALA A 398 -9.65 -8.81 -4.37
N PRO A 399 -9.21 -10.04 -4.69
CA PRO A 399 -8.61 -10.33 -5.99
C PRO A 399 -9.52 -9.95 -7.16
N GLN A 400 -8.94 -9.24 -8.14
CA GLN A 400 -9.57 -8.93 -9.42
C GLN A 400 -8.50 -9.08 -10.53
N PRO A 401 -8.90 -9.18 -11.81
CA PRO A 401 -7.94 -9.21 -12.90
C PRO A 401 -6.96 -8.03 -12.84
N CYS A 402 -5.66 -8.32 -12.86
CA CYS A 402 -4.60 -7.32 -12.91
C CYS A 402 -4.20 -7.02 -14.37
N ALA A 403 -3.47 -5.91 -14.58
CA ALA A 403 -3.02 -5.55 -15.92
C ALA A 403 -2.01 -6.54 -16.53
N TRP A 404 -1.29 -7.30 -15.70
CA TRP A 404 -0.48 -8.46 -16.05
C TRP A 404 -0.61 -9.52 -14.96
N GLU A 405 -0.32 -10.78 -15.28
CA GLU A 405 -0.04 -11.81 -14.29
C GLU A 405 1.46 -11.87 -13.99
N GLN A 406 1.83 -12.25 -12.77
CA GLN A 406 3.22 -12.58 -12.45
C GLN A 406 3.28 -13.88 -11.65
N THR A 407 4.22 -14.75 -12.00
CA THR A 407 4.44 -16.02 -11.30
C THR A 407 5.93 -16.19 -11.03
N LEU A 408 6.25 -16.69 -9.84
CA LEU A 408 7.60 -17.05 -9.44
C LEU A 408 7.63 -18.55 -9.17
N THR A 409 8.50 -19.28 -9.87
CA THR A 409 8.72 -20.71 -9.63
C THR A 409 10.18 -20.97 -9.32
N GLU A 410 10.44 -22.03 -8.56
CA GLU A 410 11.77 -22.50 -8.23
C GLU A 410 11.89 -23.98 -8.61
N ARG A 411 12.99 -24.33 -9.27
CA ARG A 411 13.35 -25.72 -9.60
C ARG A 411 14.86 -25.86 -9.49
N GLU A 412 15.32 -26.73 -8.59
CA GLU A 412 16.74 -27.09 -8.45
C GLU A 412 17.67 -25.86 -8.27
N GLY A 413 17.25 -24.90 -7.44
CA GLY A 413 17.97 -23.66 -7.15
C GLY A 413 17.84 -22.59 -8.24
N VAL A 414 17.09 -22.85 -9.31
CA VAL A 414 16.81 -21.90 -10.40
C VAL A 414 15.42 -21.31 -10.21
N TRP A 415 15.38 -19.99 -10.05
CA TRP A 415 14.16 -19.21 -9.96
C TRP A 415 13.77 -18.66 -11.32
N THR A 416 12.49 -18.69 -11.65
CA THR A 416 11.92 -18.10 -12.87
C THR A 416 10.76 -17.19 -12.49
N LEU A 417 10.94 -15.88 -12.68
CA LEU A 417 9.85 -14.90 -12.68
C LEU A 417 9.30 -14.80 -14.11
N THR A 418 8.01 -15.07 -14.29
CA THR A 418 7.30 -14.89 -15.56
C THR A 418 6.26 -13.80 -15.41
N ILE A 419 6.22 -12.85 -16.33
CA ILE A 419 5.27 -11.74 -16.40
C ILE A 419 4.46 -11.91 -17.69
N THR A 420 3.14 -12.02 -17.58
CA THR A 420 2.24 -12.20 -18.73
C THR A 420 1.29 -11.01 -18.83
N PRO A 421 1.49 -10.11 -19.80
CA PRO A 421 0.59 -9.00 -20.07
C PRO A 421 -0.87 -9.43 -20.29
N ARG A 422 -1.84 -8.65 -19.80
CA ARG A 422 -3.28 -8.96 -19.90
C ARG A 422 -4.11 -7.85 -20.56
N ARG A 423 -3.54 -6.70 -20.91
CA ARG A 423 -4.26 -5.57 -21.53
C ARG A 423 -3.67 -5.14 -22.88
N GLY A 424 -2.98 -6.05 -23.56
CA GLY A 424 -2.31 -5.76 -24.84
C GLY A 424 -1.31 -4.60 -24.67
N GLU A 425 -1.31 -3.67 -25.61
CA GLU A 425 -0.42 -2.49 -25.61
C GLU A 425 -0.60 -1.60 -24.37
N ARG A 426 -1.77 -1.63 -23.73
CA ARG A 426 -2.09 -0.82 -22.53
C ARG A 426 -1.71 -1.48 -21.20
N THR A 427 -1.01 -2.61 -21.23
CA THR A 427 -0.64 -3.38 -20.03
C THR A 427 0.14 -2.55 -19.00
N PHE A 428 1.08 -1.73 -19.46
CA PHE A 428 1.96 -0.95 -18.58
C PHE A 428 1.55 0.53 -18.45
N GLU A 429 0.37 0.89 -18.97
CA GLU A 429 -0.22 2.21 -18.74
C GLU A 429 -0.82 2.29 -17.33
N PRO A 430 -0.80 3.48 -16.68
CA PRO A 430 -1.48 3.67 -15.41
C PRO A 430 -2.97 3.35 -15.53
N ILE A 431 -3.53 2.62 -14.57
CA ILE A 431 -4.98 2.37 -14.52
C ILE A 431 -5.74 3.68 -14.32
N ASN A 432 -5.28 4.48 -13.34
CA ASN A 432 -5.82 5.80 -13.07
C ASN A 432 -4.69 6.85 -13.00
N ARG A 433 -4.97 8.04 -13.56
CA ARG A 433 -3.99 9.14 -13.67
C ARG A 433 -4.23 10.27 -12.66
N ASN A 434 -5.25 10.19 -11.81
CA ASN A 434 -5.49 11.16 -10.74
C ASN A 434 -4.36 11.11 -9.70
N GLY A 435 -3.89 12.27 -9.29
CA GLY A 435 -2.79 12.43 -8.34
C GLY A 435 -1.40 12.60 -8.97
N ALA A 436 -0.41 12.91 -8.13
CA ALA A 436 0.94 13.20 -8.58
C ALA A 436 1.77 11.92 -8.80
N GLN A 437 2.72 11.96 -9.75
CA GLN A 437 3.71 10.90 -9.98
C GLN A 437 3.10 9.48 -10.14
N ARG A 438 1.96 9.39 -10.86
CA ARG A 438 1.25 8.14 -11.16
C ARG A 438 1.93 7.34 -12.28
N GLY A 439 1.93 6.02 -12.12
CA GLY A 439 2.50 5.08 -13.09
C GLY A 439 4.02 4.99 -13.12
N GLY A 440 4.55 4.23 -14.08
CA GLY A 440 5.98 4.09 -14.31
C GLY A 440 6.74 3.33 -13.21
N ARG A 441 6.01 2.59 -12.36
CA ARG A 441 6.57 1.80 -11.27
C ARG A 441 7.03 0.44 -11.78
N PRO A 442 8.19 -0.06 -11.34
CA PRO A 442 8.67 -1.37 -11.75
C PRO A 442 7.76 -2.48 -11.21
N ILE A 443 7.80 -3.63 -11.86
CA ILE A 443 7.18 -4.85 -11.36
C ILE A 443 8.01 -5.34 -10.19
N VAL A 444 7.37 -5.67 -9.06
CA VAL A 444 8.03 -6.19 -7.86
C VAL A 444 7.45 -7.55 -7.52
N GLN A 445 8.32 -8.50 -7.21
CA GLN A 445 7.99 -9.83 -6.72
C GLN A 445 8.80 -10.11 -5.46
N PHE A 446 8.15 -10.16 -4.30
CA PHE A 446 8.80 -10.61 -3.06
C PHE A 446 9.15 -12.10 -3.15
N LEU A 447 10.31 -12.46 -2.61
CA LEU A 447 10.83 -13.81 -2.55
C LEU A 447 10.27 -14.51 -1.30
N PRO A 448 9.90 -15.80 -1.38
CA PRO A 448 9.34 -16.54 -0.25
C PRO A 448 10.36 -16.78 0.88
N ARG A 449 11.66 -16.65 0.56
CA ARG A 449 12.78 -16.68 1.50
C ARG A 449 13.87 -15.72 1.05
N ARG A 450 14.75 -15.36 1.99
CA ARG A 450 15.98 -14.63 1.65
C ARG A 450 16.91 -15.53 0.83
N LEU A 451 17.50 -14.98 -0.22
CA LEU A 451 18.50 -15.62 -1.06
C LEU A 451 19.89 -15.09 -0.73
N GLY A 452 20.91 -15.89 -1.01
CA GLY A 452 22.27 -15.40 -1.16
C GLY A 452 22.48 -14.64 -2.48
N PRO A 453 23.73 -14.34 -2.84
CA PRO A 453 24.07 -13.80 -4.15
C PRO A 453 23.49 -14.65 -5.28
N VAL A 454 23.05 -14.00 -6.36
CA VAL A 454 22.45 -14.69 -7.51
C VAL A 454 23.20 -14.40 -8.80
N GLU A 455 23.08 -15.31 -9.76
CA GLU A 455 23.48 -15.12 -11.15
C GLU A 455 22.23 -15.06 -12.04
N ILE A 456 22.11 -14.02 -12.87
CA ILE A 456 21.03 -13.89 -13.86
C ILE A 456 21.37 -14.74 -15.09
N MET A 457 20.49 -15.68 -15.43
CA MET A 457 20.63 -16.60 -16.55
C MET A 457 19.81 -16.18 -17.79
N GLU A 458 18.67 -15.50 -17.60
CA GLU A 458 17.77 -15.03 -18.66
C GLU A 458 17.13 -13.69 -18.24
N GLY A 459 16.86 -12.80 -19.19
CA GLY A 459 16.15 -11.54 -18.94
C GLY A 459 17.02 -10.36 -18.53
N ALA A 460 18.35 -10.44 -18.70
CA ALA A 460 19.28 -9.37 -18.34
C ALA A 460 18.99 -8.06 -19.10
N GLU A 461 18.45 -8.13 -20.31
CA GLU A 461 18.01 -7.00 -21.11
C GLU A 461 16.85 -6.20 -20.49
N LEU A 462 16.06 -6.85 -19.63
CA LEU A 462 15.01 -6.21 -18.82
C LEU A 462 15.60 -5.41 -17.66
N GLN A 463 16.90 -5.56 -17.40
CA GLN A 463 17.66 -4.92 -16.32
C GLN A 463 17.03 -5.17 -14.94
N PRO A 464 16.78 -6.45 -14.57
CA PRO A 464 16.22 -6.77 -13.28
C PRO A 464 17.21 -6.45 -12.16
N VAL A 465 16.67 -6.11 -10.99
CA VAL A 465 17.38 -6.10 -9.71
C VAL A 465 16.88 -7.29 -8.92
N VAL A 466 17.79 -8.18 -8.53
CA VAL A 466 17.47 -9.30 -7.62
C VAL A 466 18.24 -9.06 -6.33
N THR A 467 17.51 -8.79 -5.25
CA THR A 467 18.07 -8.66 -3.89
C THR A 467 17.96 -10.00 -3.18
N ASP A 468 18.24 -10.02 -1.87
CA ASP A 468 17.99 -11.19 -1.06
C ASP A 468 16.49 -11.49 -0.91
N ASP A 469 15.61 -10.49 -0.92
CA ASP A 469 14.19 -10.64 -0.57
C ASP A 469 13.17 -10.22 -1.64
N PHE A 470 13.58 -9.62 -2.77
CA PHE A 470 12.69 -9.36 -3.91
C PHE A 470 13.40 -9.39 -5.27
N VAL A 471 12.58 -9.50 -6.32
CA VAL A 471 12.94 -9.23 -7.71
C VAL A 471 12.19 -8.00 -8.18
N LEU A 472 12.90 -7.03 -8.76
CA LEU A 472 12.35 -5.82 -9.33
C LEU A 472 12.71 -5.76 -10.82
N VAL A 473 11.70 -5.60 -11.67
CA VAL A 473 11.85 -5.50 -13.12
C VAL A 473 11.31 -4.14 -13.57
N PRO A 474 12.15 -3.21 -14.06
CA PRO A 474 11.68 -1.98 -14.70
C PRO A 474 10.61 -2.28 -15.75
N LEU A 475 9.61 -1.39 -15.88
CA LEU A 475 8.61 -1.59 -16.93
C LEU A 475 9.30 -1.68 -18.30
N PRO A 476 8.95 -2.68 -19.14
CA PRO A 476 9.51 -2.81 -20.47
C PRO A 476 9.10 -1.58 -21.31
N ALA A 477 9.95 -0.56 -21.34
CA ALA A 477 9.57 0.76 -21.84
C ALA A 477 9.53 0.87 -23.37
N GLN A 478 9.95 -0.14 -24.15
CA GLN A 478 9.98 -0.09 -25.62
C GLN A 478 9.80 -1.47 -26.28
N ARG A 479 9.18 -1.46 -27.49
CA ARG A 479 8.74 -2.58 -28.38
C ARG A 479 7.31 -3.08 -28.08
N PRO A 480 6.55 -3.59 -29.09
CA PRO A 480 5.19 -4.09 -28.86
C PRO A 480 5.20 -5.02 -27.66
N VAL A 481 4.19 -4.87 -26.80
CA VAL A 481 4.07 -5.66 -25.58
C VAL A 481 4.20 -7.14 -25.92
N ALA A 482 5.22 -7.78 -25.37
CA ALA A 482 5.52 -9.18 -25.66
C ALA A 482 4.45 -10.08 -25.03
N GLU A 483 4.32 -11.31 -25.55
CA GLU A 483 3.41 -12.31 -24.96
C GLU A 483 3.79 -12.64 -23.52
N SER A 484 5.09 -12.67 -23.22
CA SER A 484 5.60 -12.82 -21.86
C SER A 484 7.00 -12.21 -21.72
N TYR A 485 7.34 -11.82 -20.50
CA TYR A 485 8.69 -11.44 -20.08
C TYR A 485 9.17 -12.43 -19.01
N ARG A 486 10.44 -12.81 -19.06
CA ARG A 486 11.01 -13.79 -18.13
C ARG A 486 12.33 -13.29 -17.55
N VAL A 487 12.50 -13.49 -16.25
CA VAL A 487 13.78 -13.32 -15.56
C VAL A 487 14.10 -14.64 -14.89
N VAL A 488 15.20 -15.27 -15.29
CA VAL A 488 15.68 -16.54 -14.72
C VAL A 488 16.98 -16.26 -13.99
N PHE A 489 17.08 -16.71 -12.74
CA PHE A 489 18.28 -16.50 -11.93
C PHE A 489 18.51 -17.69 -11.00
N ARG A 490 19.77 -17.93 -10.67
CA ARG A 490 20.21 -19.03 -9.79
C ARG A 490 20.86 -18.47 -8.55
N GLU A 491 20.49 -19.00 -7.39
CA GLU A 491 21.22 -18.72 -6.15
C GLU A 491 22.60 -19.37 -6.21
N LEU A 492 23.64 -18.57 -6.04
CA LEU A 492 25.01 -19.06 -5.99
C LEU A 492 25.22 -19.78 -4.66
N ALA A 493 25.92 -20.92 -4.71
CA ALA A 493 26.33 -21.61 -3.48
C ALA A 493 27.12 -20.62 -2.62
N ARG A 494 26.71 -20.46 -1.35
CA ARG A 494 27.51 -19.66 -0.41
C ARG A 494 28.91 -20.28 -0.38
N PRO A 495 29.99 -19.50 -0.58
CA PRO A 495 31.32 -20.05 -0.41
C PRO A 495 31.41 -20.69 0.96
N ALA A 496 31.93 -21.93 1.02
CA ALA A 496 32.22 -22.58 2.29
C ALA A 496 33.08 -21.61 3.10
N THR A 497 32.58 -21.21 4.27
CA THR A 497 33.33 -20.33 5.16
C THR A 497 34.60 -21.09 5.56
N PRO A 498 35.81 -20.51 5.39
CA PRO A 498 37.06 -21.18 5.74
C PRO A 498 37.14 -21.53 7.23
#